data_AF-A0A8H3WFL3-F1
#
_entry.id   AF-A0A8H3WFL3-F1
#
_cell.length_a   1.000
_cell.length_b   1.000
_cell.length_c   1.000
_cell.angle_alpha   90.00
_cell.angle_beta   90.00
_cell.angle_gamma   90.00
#
_symmetry.space_group_name_H-M   'P 1'
#
loop_
_entity.id
_entity.type
_entity.pdbx_description
1 polymer ?
#
loop_
_entity_poly.entity_id
_entity_poly.type
_entity_poly.pdbx_seq_one_letter_code
_entity_poly.pdbx_strand_id
1 'polypeptide(L)'
;MAEFTDPDALPPLGFISIDLDIHRPPGDPYNEKTWPFPLIREMAEGSKVSQVVSSDQYDSAFIDRFVDAGLRLAARGCVGIITSCGFLAMAQAE
;
A
#
# COMPACT_ATOMS: atom_id res chain seq x y z
N MET A 1 8.40 -25.00 17.54
CA MET A 1 9.25 -23.83 17.24
C MET A 1 9.28 -23.73 15.73
N ALA A 2 8.59 -22.75 15.16
CA ALA A 2 8.46 -22.63 13.71
C ALA A 2 9.85 -22.49 13.08
N GLU A 3 10.12 -23.29 12.06
CA GLU A 3 11.37 -23.27 11.30
C GLU A 3 11.63 -21.85 10.80
N PHE A 4 12.82 -21.33 11.10
CA PHE A 4 13.28 -20.02 10.64
C PHE A 4 13.48 -20.06 9.13
N THR A 5 12.38 -19.90 8.38
CA THR A 5 12.47 -19.54 6.97
C THR A 5 13.15 -18.19 6.90
N ASP A 6 14.18 -18.07 6.06
CA ASP A 6 14.82 -16.79 5.76
C ASP A 6 13.72 -15.77 5.40
N PRO A 7 13.52 -14.70 6.19
CA PRO A 7 12.48 -13.71 5.93
C PRO A 7 12.58 -13.12 4.53
N ASP A 8 13.79 -12.99 3.99
CA ASP A 8 14.04 -12.43 2.66
C ASP A 8 13.65 -13.40 1.53
N ALA A 9 13.47 -14.69 1.85
CA ALA A 9 13.00 -15.71 0.91
C ALA A 9 11.47 -15.84 0.88
N LEU A 10 10.73 -15.18 1.78
CA LEU A 10 9.27 -15.18 1.78
C LEU A 10 8.71 -14.25 0.69
N PRO A 11 7.52 -14.55 0.13
CA PRO A 11 6.90 -13.65 -0.84
C PRO A 11 6.61 -12.27 -0.25
N PRO A 12 6.84 -11.17 -1.01
CA PRO A 12 6.71 -9.82 -0.49
C PRO A 12 5.24 -9.37 -0.36
N LEU A 13 4.98 -8.51 0.62
CA LEU A 13 3.78 -7.69 0.70
C LEU A 13 3.99 -6.37 -0.03
N GLY A 14 3.01 -5.92 -0.79
CA GLY A 14 2.99 -4.61 -1.42
C GLY A 14 2.28 -3.57 -0.54
N PHE A 15 2.81 -2.35 -0.46
CA PHE A 15 2.18 -1.21 0.20
C PHE A 15 2.04 -0.05 -0.77
N ILE A 16 0.82 0.45 -0.94
CA ILE A 16 0.56 1.68 -1.71
C ILE A 16 0.47 2.88 -0.74
N SER A 17 1.41 3.82 -0.88
CA SER A 17 1.41 5.09 -0.16
C SER A 17 0.84 6.24 -0.99
N ILE A 18 0.47 7.31 -0.30
CA ILE A 18 0.15 8.61 -0.90
C ILE A 18 1.26 9.62 -0.53
N ASP A 19 1.20 10.81 -1.09
CA ASP A 19 2.09 11.92 -0.75
C ASP A 19 1.77 12.43 0.66
N LEU A 20 2.43 11.85 1.66
CA LEU A 20 2.24 12.12 3.07
C LEU A 20 3.53 11.91 3.85
N ASP A 21 4.06 12.99 4.42
CA ASP A 21 5.21 12.98 5.32
C ASP A 21 4.76 12.91 6.79
N ILE A 22 4.76 11.70 7.35
CA ILE A 22 4.49 11.46 8.78
C ILE A 22 5.48 10.43 9.33
N HIS A 23 5.70 10.47 10.64
CA HIS A 23 6.50 9.44 11.31
C HIS A 23 5.80 8.07 11.23
N ARG A 24 6.52 7.04 10.76
CA ARG A 24 6.05 5.66 10.58
C ARG A 24 6.81 4.71 11.50
N PRO A 25 6.46 4.60 12.80
CA PRO A 25 7.16 3.71 13.73
C PRO A 25 6.87 2.23 13.43
N PRO A 26 7.65 1.26 13.97
CA PRO A 26 7.28 -0.15 13.92
C PRO A 26 5.87 -0.36 14.50
N GLY A 27 5.03 -1.11 13.79
CA GLY A 27 3.59 -1.20 14.02
C GLY A 27 2.77 -0.47 12.94
N ASP A 28 3.36 0.52 12.27
CA ASP A 28 2.76 1.10 11.07
C ASP A 28 2.99 0.17 9.86
N PRO A 29 1.96 -0.07 9.02
CA PRO A 29 2.06 -0.98 7.88
C PRO A 29 3.07 -0.55 6.79
N TYR A 30 3.47 0.73 6.71
CA TYR A 30 4.51 1.23 5.81
C TYR A 30 5.94 0.88 6.29
N ASN A 31 6.11 0.62 7.59
CA ASN A 31 7.40 0.30 8.17
C ASN A 31 7.75 -1.17 7.92
N GLU A 32 8.90 -1.43 7.29
CA GLU A 32 9.39 -2.78 7.00
C GLU A 32 9.62 -3.62 8.27
N LYS A 33 9.95 -2.98 9.40
CA LYS A 33 10.14 -3.65 10.70
C LYS A 33 8.84 -4.15 11.33
N THR A 34 7.69 -3.80 10.75
CA THR A 34 6.38 -4.30 11.19
C THR A 34 6.15 -5.75 10.75
N TRP A 35 6.80 -6.18 9.67
CA TRP A 35 6.48 -7.44 9.00
C TRP A 35 7.61 -8.47 9.16
N PRO A 36 7.28 -9.77 9.34
CA PRO A 36 8.27 -10.84 9.36
C PRO A 36 8.63 -11.35 7.93
N PHE A 37 8.27 -10.61 6.90
CA PHE A 37 8.46 -10.90 5.48
C PHE A 37 8.71 -9.58 4.72
N PRO A 38 9.19 -9.61 3.47
CA PRO A 38 9.63 -8.41 2.78
C PRO A 38 8.46 -7.47 2.45
N LEU A 39 8.71 -6.16 2.57
CA LEU A 39 7.74 -5.13 2.21
C LEU A 39 8.25 -4.35 1.00
N ILE A 40 7.45 -4.31 -0.06
CA ILE A 40 7.69 -3.48 -1.23
C ILE A 40 6.73 -2.29 -1.20
N ARG A 41 7.26 -1.09 -1.38
CA ARG A 41 6.48 0.16 -1.37
C ARG A 41 6.38 0.74 -2.78
N GLU A 42 5.20 1.24 -3.11
CA GLU A 42 4.91 2.04 -4.30
C GLU A 42 4.06 3.24 -3.91
N MET A 43 4.30 4.37 -4.54
CA MET A 43 3.49 5.57 -4.32
C MET A 43 2.44 5.71 -5.42
N ALA A 44 1.20 6.01 -5.04
CA ALA A 44 0.19 6.56 -5.95
C ALA A 44 0.54 8.03 -6.19
N GLU A 45 1.39 8.29 -7.18
CA GLU A 45 1.98 9.62 -7.41
C GLU A 45 0.93 10.71 -7.59
N GLY A 46 1.16 11.86 -6.94
CA GLY A 46 0.27 13.02 -7.01
C GLY A 46 -1.03 12.86 -6.21
N SER A 47 -1.22 11.77 -5.47
CA SER A 47 -2.36 11.60 -4.56
C SER A 47 -2.09 12.25 -3.21
N LYS A 48 -2.86 13.30 -2.88
CA LYS A 48 -2.76 14.04 -1.62
C LYS A 48 -3.82 13.62 -0.62
N VAL A 49 -3.56 13.82 0.67
CA VAL A 49 -4.52 13.54 1.75
C VAL A 49 -5.88 14.21 1.51
N SER A 50 -5.90 15.46 1.04
CA SER A 50 -7.14 16.20 0.79
C SER A 50 -8.02 15.61 -0.32
N GLN A 51 -7.44 14.79 -1.21
CA GLN A 51 -8.20 14.07 -2.23
C GLN A 51 -8.72 12.73 -1.70
N VAL A 52 -7.94 12.06 -0.85
CA VAL A 52 -8.32 10.78 -0.23
C VAL A 52 -9.43 10.98 0.80
N VAL A 53 -9.27 11.99 1.66
CA VAL A 53 -10.19 12.34 2.74
C VAL A 53 -11.10 13.46 2.23
N SER A 54 -12.04 13.09 1.37
CA SER A 54 -13.05 14.00 0.82
C SER A 54 -14.45 13.40 0.94
N SER A 55 -15.46 14.27 0.94
CA SER A 55 -16.87 13.90 0.75
C SER A 55 -17.24 13.73 -0.74
N ASP A 56 -16.35 14.14 -1.64
CA ASP A 56 -16.56 14.05 -3.08
C ASP A 56 -16.34 12.62 -3.60
N GLN A 57 -16.94 12.32 -4.74
CA GLN A 57 -16.62 11.08 -5.45
C GLN A 57 -15.21 11.14 -6.02
N TYR A 58 -14.53 10.00 -6.01
CA TYR A 58 -13.21 9.87 -6.61
C TYR A 58 -13.31 9.90 -8.13
N ASP A 59 -12.52 10.76 -8.77
CA ASP A 59 -12.30 10.71 -10.21
C ASP A 59 -11.60 9.39 -10.60
N SER A 60 -12.01 8.82 -11.74
CA SER A 60 -11.32 7.74 -12.45
C SER A 60 -9.80 7.94 -12.50
N ALA A 61 -9.31 9.11 -12.92
CA ALA A 61 -7.87 9.36 -13.05
C ALA A 61 -7.16 9.42 -11.69
N PHE A 62 -7.89 9.65 -10.59
CA PHE A 62 -7.35 9.53 -9.25
C PHE A 62 -7.24 8.06 -8.83
N ILE A 63 -8.27 7.25 -9.11
CA ILE A 63 -8.26 5.80 -8.83
C ILE A 63 -7.20 5.08 -9.67
N ASP A 64 -7.03 5.45 -10.93
CA ASP A 64 -6.05 4.85 -11.84
C ASP A 64 -4.62 4.91 -11.29
N ARG A 65 -4.27 5.95 -10.53
CA ARG A 65 -2.96 6.06 -9.86
C ARG A 65 -2.71 4.91 -8.87
N PHE A 66 -3.75 4.49 -8.16
CA PHE A 66 -3.69 3.37 -7.21
C PHE A 66 -3.68 2.04 -7.96
N VAL A 67 -4.44 1.93 -9.04
CA VAL A 67 -4.43 0.74 -9.92
C VAL A 67 -3.03 0.53 -10.50
N ASP A 68 -2.43 1.58 -11.07
CA ASP A 68 -1.09 1.54 -11.65
C ASP A 68 -0.02 1.17 -10.62
N ALA A 69 -0.09 1.76 -9.41
CA ALA A 69 0.80 1.39 -8.31
C ALA A 69 0.63 -0.09 -7.92
N GLY A 70 -0.62 -0.58 -7.87
CA GLY A 70 -0.91 -1.98 -7.59
C GLY A 70 -0.39 -2.93 -8.66
N LEU A 71 -0.52 -2.58 -9.94
CA LEU A 71 0.01 -3.36 -11.05
C LEU A 71 1.54 -3.40 -11.03
N ARG A 72 2.22 -2.30 -10.67
CA ARG A 72 3.68 -2.29 -10.45
C ARG A 72 4.09 -3.21 -9.31
N LEU A 73 3.36 -3.21 -8.20
CA LEU A 73 3.60 -4.14 -7.08
C LEU A 73 3.42 -5.60 -7.52
N ALA A 74 2.34 -5.90 -8.23
CA ALA A 74 2.08 -7.26 -8.73
C ALA A 74 3.19 -7.74 -9.68
N ALA A 75 3.65 -6.87 -10.59
CA ALA A 75 4.76 -7.17 -11.50
C ALA A 75 6.09 -7.43 -10.76
N ARG A 76 6.24 -6.89 -9.54
CA ARG A 76 7.40 -7.11 -8.65
C ARG A 76 7.25 -8.34 -7.75
N GLY A 77 6.21 -9.15 -7.95
CA GLY A 77 6.01 -10.41 -7.23
C GLY A 77 5.30 -10.28 -5.88
N CYS A 78 4.69 -9.14 -5.58
CA CYS A 78 3.87 -9.00 -4.37
C CYS A 78 2.67 -9.95 -4.42
N VAL A 79 2.48 -10.73 -3.35
CA VAL A 79 1.36 -11.70 -3.23
C VAL A 79 0.13 -11.11 -2.53
N GLY A 80 0.27 -9.91 -1.99
CA GLY A 80 -0.82 -9.13 -1.41
C GLY A 80 -0.47 -7.64 -1.49
N ILE A 81 -1.50 -6.79 -1.52
CA ILE A 81 -1.35 -5.34 -1.58
C ILE A 81 -2.20 -4.73 -0.49
N ILE A 82 -1.61 -3.82 0.29
CA ILE A 82 -2.28 -3.07 1.35
C ILE A 82 -2.04 -1.56 1.20
N THR A 83 -2.83 -0.79 1.92
CA THR A 83 -2.59 0.64 2.16
C THR A 83 -2.94 0.96 3.62
N SER A 84 -2.56 2.13 4.13
CA SER A 84 -2.81 2.50 5.53
C SER A 84 -4.21 3.06 5.79
N CYS A 85 -4.90 3.59 4.77
CA CYS A 85 -6.15 4.33 4.96
C CYS A 85 -7.34 3.62 4.31
N GLY A 86 -8.40 3.38 5.07
CA GLY A 86 -9.63 2.71 4.59
C GLY A 86 -10.55 3.56 3.72
N PHE A 87 -10.24 4.85 3.49
CA PHE A 87 -11.12 5.76 2.73
C PHE A 87 -11.38 5.30 1.29
N LEU A 88 -10.40 4.64 0.66
CA LEU A 88 -10.54 4.12 -0.70
C LEU A 88 -11.52 2.93 -0.80
N ALA A 89 -11.99 2.37 0.32
CA ALA A 89 -13.05 1.38 0.29
C ALA A 89 -14.32 1.93 -0.38
N MET A 90 -14.58 3.24 -0.29
CA MET A 90 -15.71 3.90 -0.97
C MET A 90 -15.61 3.87 -2.51
N ALA A 91 -14.41 3.60 -3.06
CA ALA A 91 -14.22 3.46 -4.50
C ALA A 91 -14.56 2.05 -5.01
N GLN A 92 -14.74 1.07 -4.12
CA GLN A 92 -14.99 -0.32 -4.50
C GLN A 92 -16.48 -0.55 -4.69
N ALA A 93 -16.85 -1.15 -5.82
CA ALA A 93 -18.20 -1.70 -6.00
C ALA A 93 -18.39 -2.91 -5.07
N GLU A 94 -19.63 -3.13 -4.63
CA GLU A 94 -20.03 -4.31 -3.84
C GLU A 94 -19.92 -5.61 -4.65
#